data_AF-A0A0K8JKB0-F1
#
_entry.id   AF-A0A0K8JKB0-F1
#
_cell.length_a   1.000
_cell.length_b   1.000
_cell.length_c   1.000
_cell.angle_alpha   90.00
_cell.angle_beta   90.00
_cell.angle_gamma   90.00
#
_symmetry.space_group_name_H-M   'P 1'
#
loop_
_entity.id
_entity.type
_entity.pdbx_description
1 polymer ?
#
loop_
_entity_poly.entity_id
_entity_poly.type
_entity_poly.pdbx_seq_one_letter_code
_entity_poly.pdbx_strand_id
1 'polypeptide(L)'
;MITGEQKLLAVIAHLAYLLGGVGFIIAPLVIFLLKREDPFVYAHAKQALVAHVVILALSVITGVLCALIIGLLLVPVMAILWLLLLVTSIIASIRAADGRLYEYPFIQPLVDKF
;
A
#
# COMPACT_ATOMS: atom_id res chain seq x y z
N MET A 1 3.33 12.67 21.51
CA MET A 1 2.36 11.55 21.57
C MET A 1 1.60 11.53 20.26
N ILE A 2 1.43 10.37 19.61
CA ILE A 2 0.65 10.28 18.36
C ILE A 2 -0.84 10.39 18.68
N THR A 3 -1.53 11.32 18.03
CA THR A 3 -2.95 11.62 18.25
C THR A 3 -3.87 10.56 17.63
N GLY A 4 -5.15 10.56 18.04
CA GLY A 4 -6.15 9.67 17.46
C GLY A 4 -6.37 9.91 15.95
N GLU A 5 -6.38 11.17 15.51
CA GLU A 5 -6.50 11.53 14.09
C GLU A 5 -5.32 10.96 13.27
N GLN A 6 -4.10 11.11 13.77
CA GLN A 6 -2.90 10.59 13.11
C GLN A 6 -2.96 9.07 12.92
N LYS A 7 -3.36 8.35 13.97
CA LYS A 7 -3.55 6.89 13.91
C LYS A 7 -4.63 6.52 12.90
N LEU A 8 -5.77 7.20 12.91
CA LEU A 8 -6.87 6.96 11.99
C LEU A 8 -6.45 7.15 10.53
N LEU A 9 -5.78 8.26 10.21
CA LEU A 9 -5.30 8.53 8.86
C LEU A 9 -4.27 7.50 8.40
N ALA A 10 -3.34 7.11 9.26
CA ALA A 10 -2.36 6.06 8.96
C ALA A 10 -3.02 4.70 8.69
N VAL A 11 -4.03 4.32 9.49
CA VAL A 11 -4.83 3.11 9.28
C VAL A 11 -5.60 3.17 7.95
N ILE A 12 -6.26 4.29 7.66
CA ILE A 12 -7.02 4.47 6.41
C ILE A 12 -6.09 4.34 5.20
N ALA A 13 -4.88 4.88 5.26
CA ALA A 13 -3.92 4.78 4.16
C ALA A 13 -3.63 3.32 3.77
N HIS A 14 -3.40 2.44 4.75
CA HIS A 14 -3.14 1.00 4.50
C HIS A 14 -4.43 0.25 4.14
N LEU A 15 -5.54 0.51 4.82
CA LEU A 15 -6.81 -0.17 4.55
C LEU A 15 -7.52 0.30 3.28
N ALA A 16 -7.02 1.35 2.62
CA ALA A 16 -7.46 1.74 1.29
C ALA A 16 -7.38 0.58 0.28
N TYR A 17 -6.53 -0.41 0.55
CA TYR A 17 -6.55 -1.71 -0.12
C TYR A 17 -7.97 -2.27 -0.31
N LEU A 18 -8.81 -2.19 0.73
CA LEU A 18 -10.16 -2.76 0.77
C LEU A 18 -11.22 -1.91 0.05
N LEU A 19 -10.92 -0.65 -0.27
CA LEU A 19 -11.86 0.22 -0.98
C LEU A 19 -12.04 -0.20 -2.44
N GLY A 20 -11.07 -0.92 -3.00
CA GLY A 20 -11.07 -1.30 -4.40
C GLY A 20 -11.13 -0.11 -5.35
N GLY A 21 -11.30 -0.39 -6.64
CA GLY A 21 -11.47 0.62 -7.69
C GLY A 21 -10.45 1.77 -7.59
N VAL A 22 -10.94 3.00 -7.73
CA VAL A 22 -10.11 4.20 -7.60
C VAL A 22 -9.70 4.52 -6.16
N GLY A 23 -10.51 4.09 -5.18
CA GLY A 23 -10.25 4.31 -3.75
C GLY A 23 -8.94 3.68 -3.27
N PHE A 24 -8.54 2.57 -3.92
CA PHE A 24 -7.27 1.89 -3.72
C PHE A 24 -6.05 2.84 -3.78
N ILE A 25 -6.01 3.75 -4.76
CA ILE A 25 -4.90 4.71 -4.93
C ILE A 25 -5.23 6.06 -4.34
N ILE A 26 -6.46 6.55 -4.54
CA ILE A 26 -6.82 7.94 -4.19
C ILE A 26 -6.69 8.18 -2.69
N ALA A 27 -7.12 7.24 -1.85
CA ALA A 27 -7.07 7.43 -0.40
C ALA A 27 -5.63 7.64 0.14
N PRO A 28 -4.66 6.75 -0.09
CA PRO A 28 -3.30 6.97 0.38
C PRO A 28 -2.61 8.14 -0.34
N LEU A 29 -2.94 8.40 -1.62
CA LEU A 29 -2.42 9.55 -2.36
C LEU A 29 -2.84 10.89 -1.74
N VAL A 30 -4.13 11.05 -1.45
CA VAL A 30 -4.65 12.27 -0.83
C VAL A 30 -4.03 12.48 0.55
N ILE A 31 -3.95 11.42 1.37
CA ILE A 31 -3.33 11.50 2.69
C ILE A 31 -1.84 11.87 2.57
N PHE A 32 -1.11 11.24 1.65
CA PHE A 32 0.30 11.51 1.38
C PHE A 32 0.55 12.96 0.97
N LEU A 33 -0.31 13.53 0.11
CA LEU A 33 -0.18 14.91 -0.36
C LEU A 33 -0.55 15.93 0.71
N LEU A 34 -1.60 15.68 1.50
CA LEU A 34 -2.12 16.64 2.47
C LEU A 34 -1.38 16.63 3.81
N LYS A 35 -0.77 15.50 4.21
CA LYS A 35 -0.17 15.33 5.54
C LYS A 35 1.37 15.32 5.49
N ARG A 36 1.98 16.07 4.56
CA ARG A 36 3.44 16.18 4.41
C ARG A 36 4.17 16.71 5.64
N GLU A 37 3.53 17.58 6.41
CA GLU A 37 4.10 18.16 7.64
C GLU A 37 3.97 17.26 8.86
N ASP A 38 3.27 16.12 8.72
CA ASP A 38 3.08 15.14 9.78
C ASP A 38 3.94 13.90 9.51
N PRO A 39 5.10 13.75 10.17
CA PRO A 39 6.05 12.68 9.82
C PRO A 39 5.46 11.26 10.00
N PHE A 40 4.55 11.08 10.98
CA PHE A 40 3.95 9.79 11.25
C PHE A 40 2.94 9.40 10.16
N VAL A 41 2.02 10.31 9.86
CA VAL A 41 0.99 10.06 8.84
C VAL A 41 1.62 9.99 7.46
N TYR A 42 2.58 10.88 7.17
CA TYR A 42 3.30 10.91 5.91
C TYR A 42 4.04 9.59 5.63
N ALA A 43 4.77 9.06 6.62
CA ALA A 43 5.50 7.80 6.47
C ALA A 43 4.56 6.63 6.13
N HIS A 44 3.45 6.49 6.85
CA HIS A 44 2.47 5.44 6.59
C HIS A 44 1.76 5.62 5.24
N ALA A 45 1.38 6.85 4.87
CA ALA A 45 0.75 7.13 3.60
C ALA A 45 1.69 6.87 2.42
N LYS A 46 2.97 7.21 2.55
CA LYS A 46 4.01 6.92 1.55
C LYS A 46 4.19 5.41 1.35
N GLN A 47 4.29 4.65 2.44
CA GLN A 47 4.38 3.19 2.40
C GLN A 47 3.20 2.56 1.65
N ALA A 48 1.98 2.92 2.05
CA ALA A 48 0.76 2.40 1.41
C ALA A 48 0.69 2.79 -0.07
N LEU A 49 0.94 4.06 -0.40
CA LEU A 49 0.88 4.56 -1.77
C LEU A 49 1.86 3.84 -2.69
N VAL A 50 3.12 3.70 -2.27
CA VAL A 50 4.13 3.00 -3.07
C VAL A 50 3.76 1.53 -3.24
N ALA A 51 3.32 0.85 -2.17
CA ALA A 51 2.88 -0.54 -2.26
C ALA A 51 1.71 -0.74 -3.24
N HIS A 52 0.73 0.15 -3.20
CA HIS A 52 -0.44 0.12 -4.06
C HIS A 52 -0.08 0.40 -5.53
N VAL A 53 0.79 1.39 -5.79
CA VAL A 53 1.25 1.69 -7.15
C VAL A 53 2.05 0.51 -7.73
N VAL A 54 2.93 -0.11 -6.94
CA VAL A 54 3.72 -1.27 -7.37
C VAL A 54 2.83 -2.45 -7.74
N ILE A 55 1.90 -2.84 -6.87
CA ILE A 55 1.04 -4.00 -7.15
C ILE A 55 0.14 -3.74 -8.37
N LEU A 56 -0.31 -2.49 -8.56
CA LEU A 56 -1.13 -2.12 -9.70
C LEU A 56 -0.31 -2.20 -11.00
N ALA A 57 0.92 -1.68 -11.01
CA ALA A 57 1.82 -1.77 -12.15
C ALA A 57 2.12 -3.23 -12.52
N LEU A 58 2.42 -4.08 -11.53
CA LEU A 58 2.63 -5.52 -11.75
C LEU A 58 1.36 -6.21 -12.29
N SER A 59 0.19 -5.82 -11.80
CA SER A 59 -1.09 -6.35 -12.27
C SER A 59 -1.37 -5.97 -13.73
N VAL A 60 -1.07 -4.74 -14.13
CA VAL A 60 -1.20 -4.29 -15.53
C VAL A 60 -0.23 -5.04 -16.44
N ILE A 61 1.04 -5.16 -16.05
CA ILE A 61 2.06 -5.92 -16.80
C ILE A 61 1.61 -7.37 -16.99
N THR A 62 1.15 -8.02 -15.90
CA THR A 62 0.66 -9.39 -15.92
C THR A 62 -0.57 -9.53 -16.84
N GLY A 63 -1.51 -8.58 -16.76
CA GLY A 63 -2.70 -8.56 -17.61
C GLY A 63 -2.36 -8.44 -19.10
N VAL A 64 -1.42 -7.57 -19.46
CA VAL A 64 -0.93 -7.45 -20.85
C VAL A 64 -0.27 -8.75 -21.31
N LEU A 65 0.55 -9.38 -20.46
CA LEU A 65 1.18 -10.67 -20.78
C LEU A 65 0.17 -11.82 -20.91
N CYS A 66 -0.97 -11.75 -20.23
CA CYS A 66 -2.03 -12.75 -20.37
C CYS A 66 -2.62 -12.75 -21.79
N ALA A 67 -2.65 -11.60 -22.48
CA ALA A 67 -3.06 -11.55 -23.90
C ALA A 67 -2.11 -12.35 -24.81
N LEU A 68 -0.88 -12.61 -24.37
CA LEU A 68 0.12 -13.44 -25.06
C LEU A 68 0.13 -14.90 -24.57
N ILE A 69 -0.86 -15.32 -23.76
CA ILE A 69 -0.98 -16.65 -23.10
C ILE A 69 0.10 -16.91 -22.03
N ILE A 70 1.33 -16.42 -22.21
CA ILE A 70 2.46 -16.57 -21.27
C ILE A 70 2.13 -15.99 -19.89
N GLY A 71 1.36 -14.89 -19.83
CA GLY A 71 0.98 -14.27 -18.56
C GLY A 71 0.09 -15.15 -17.68
N LEU A 72 -0.57 -16.19 -18.23
CA LEU A 72 -1.40 -17.09 -17.43
C LEU A 72 -0.57 -17.82 -16.35
N LEU A 73 0.69 -18.11 -16.64
CA LEU A 73 1.63 -18.69 -15.67
C LEU A 73 1.99 -17.74 -14.52
N LEU A 74 1.84 -16.42 -14.72
CA LEU A 74 2.11 -15.40 -13.72
C LEU A 74 0.90 -15.11 -12.82
N VAL A 75 -0.30 -15.55 -13.19
CA VAL A 75 -1.52 -15.30 -12.42
C VAL A 75 -1.43 -15.87 -10.98
N PRO A 76 -0.96 -17.12 -10.74
CA PRO A 76 -0.79 -17.62 -9.38
C PRO A 76 0.21 -16.80 -8.55
N VAL A 77 1.29 -16.34 -9.19
CA VAL A 77 2.29 -15.46 -8.54
C VAL A 77 1.64 -14.14 -8.14
N MET A 78 0.85 -13.55 -9.04
CA MET A 78 0.12 -12.33 -8.79
C MET A 78 -0.86 -12.49 -7.62
N ALA A 79 -1.59 -13.61 -7.54
CA ALA A 79 -2.48 -13.89 -6.42
C ALA A 79 -1.74 -13.94 -5.07
N ILE A 80 -0.54 -14.54 -5.02
CA ILE A 80 0.30 -14.55 -3.82
C ILE A 80 0.73 -13.13 -3.42
N LEU A 81 1.15 -12.31 -4.39
CA LEU A 81 1.57 -10.93 -4.11
C LEU A 81 0.42 -10.06 -3.58
N TRP A 82 -0.80 -10.22 -4.13
CA TRP A 82 -2.00 -9.56 -3.61
C TRP A 82 -2.32 -10.00 -2.18
N LEU A 83 -2.20 -11.29 -1.87
CA LEU A 83 -2.39 -11.81 -0.52
C LEU A 83 -1.34 -11.28 0.46
N LEU A 84 -0.06 -11.22 0.05
CA LEU A 84 1.01 -10.63 0.86
C LEU A 84 0.76 -9.15 1.14
N LEU A 85 0.30 -8.39 0.14
CA LEU A 85 -0.06 -6.99 0.33
C LEU A 85 -1.22 -6.84 1.33
N LEU A 86 -2.26 -7.67 1.21
CA LEU A 86 -3.38 -7.66 2.16
C LEU A 86 -2.91 -7.91 3.60
N VAL A 87 -2.13 -8.99 3.82
CA VAL A 87 -1.65 -9.37 5.15
C VAL A 87 -0.76 -8.27 5.74
N THR A 88 0.18 -7.75 4.96
CA THR A 88 1.07 -6.68 5.42
C THR A 88 0.33 -5.38 5.67
N SER A 89 -0.70 -5.05 4.88
CA SER A 89 -1.57 -3.87 5.11
C SER A 89 -2.37 -3.97 6.40
N ILE A 90 -2.87 -5.16 6.74
CA ILE A 90 -3.55 -5.40 8.03
C ILE A 90 -2.56 -5.22 9.19
N ILE A 91 -1.36 -5.82 9.10
CA ILE A 91 -0.34 -5.68 10.15
C ILE A 91 0.09 -4.21 10.28
N ALA A 92 0.29 -3.50 9.17
CA ALA A 92 0.62 -2.08 9.15
C ALA A 92 -0.46 -1.23 9.82
N SER A 93 -1.73 -1.56 9.59
CA SER A 93 -2.88 -0.90 10.22
C SER A 93 -2.90 -1.13 11.73
N ILE A 94 -2.66 -2.35 12.19
CA ILE A 94 -2.58 -2.67 13.63
C ILE A 94 -1.42 -1.89 14.28
N ARG A 95 -0.24 -1.88 13.65
CA ARG A 95 0.91 -1.12 14.18
C ARG A 95 0.66 0.39 14.19
N ALA A 96 0.01 0.92 13.16
CA ALA A 96 -0.37 2.32 13.10
C ALA A 96 -1.36 2.69 14.22
N ALA A 97 -2.33 1.82 14.53
CA ALA A 97 -3.26 2.02 15.65
C ALA A 97 -2.54 2.04 17.01
N ASP A 98 -1.47 1.26 17.17
CA ASP A 98 -0.57 1.33 18.34
C ASP A 98 0.30 2.60 18.36
N GLY A 99 0.31 3.40 17.30
CA GLY A 99 1.21 4.56 17.14
C GLY A 99 2.64 4.16 16.79
N ARG A 100 2.84 2.98 16.20
CA ARG A 100 4.14 2.48 15.75
C ARG A 100 4.26 2.56 14.23
N LEU A 101 5.44 2.96 13.76
CA LEU A 101 5.78 2.88 12.34
C LEU A 101 5.82 1.41 11.89
N TYR A 102 5.43 1.17 10.64
CA TYR A 102 5.51 -0.12 10.00
C TYR A 102 6.09 0.05 8.60
N GLU A 103 7.10 -0.75 8.32
CA GLU A 103 7.78 -0.84 7.04
C GLU A 103 7.35 -2.14 6.36
N TYR A 104 6.89 -2.04 5.12
CA TYR A 104 6.53 -3.21 4.34
C TYR A 104 7.81 -3.92 3.90
N PRO A 105 8.05 -5.18 4.30
CA PRO A 105 9.35 -5.84 4.09
C PRO A 105 9.86 -5.82 2.64
N PHE A 106 8.95 -5.92 1.66
CA PHE A 106 9.30 -5.96 0.24
C PHE A 106 9.21 -4.60 -0.47
N ILE A 107 8.61 -3.60 0.18
CA ILE A 107 8.36 -2.28 -0.42
C ILE A 107 9.31 -1.21 0.16
N GLN A 108 9.80 -1.39 1.38
CA GLN A 108 10.72 -0.47 2.04
C GLN A 108 11.89 -0.01 1.14
N PRO A 109 12.61 -0.92 0.44
CA PRO A 109 13.76 -0.51 -0.38
C PRO A 109 13.38 0.42 -1.55
N LEU A 110 12.12 0.41 -1.97
CA LEU A 110 11.60 1.33 -2.97
C LEU A 110 11.17 2.65 -2.35
N VAL A 111 10.57 2.62 -1.16
CA VAL A 111 10.15 3.84 -0.44
C VAL A 111 11.34 4.70 -0.07
N ASP A 112 12.49 4.11 0.24
CA ASP A 112 13.73 4.81 0.58
C ASP A 112 14.38 5.55 -0.60
N LYS A 113 13.99 5.21 -1.84
CA LYS A 113 14.53 5.84 -3.07
C LYS A 113 13.79 7.12 -3.49
N PHE A 114 12.64 7.39 -2.88
CA PHE A 114 11.79 8.56 -3.14
C PHE A 114 11.66 9.40 -1.86
#